data_AF-A0ABD5RKQ5-F1
#
_entry.id   AF-A0ABD5RKQ5-F1
#
_cell.length_a   1.000
_cell.length_b   1.000
_cell.length_c   1.000
_cell.angle_alpha   90.00
_cell.angle_beta   90.00
_cell.angle_gamma   90.00
#
_symmetry.space_group_name_H-M   'P 1'
#
loop_
_entity.id
_entity.type
_entity.pdbx_description
1 polymer ?
#
loop_
_entity_poly.entity_id
_entity_poly.type
_entity_poly.pdbx_seq_one_letter_code
_entity_poly.pdbx_strand_id
1 'polypeptide(L)'
;MQRPPHTTTGRTLALVVCLLLSSLAVSGAVGAATPVGIDSVEFSGNGVVATDSGVTYIAGWQSETINVGLSGSETAQVCARLGGENAESLACQSTTGGGSVSLRVSNWGSTGEQTLTVTASNGSGVMDSATRTVHILSAGGDVDEDGLSNRAESQRQTNILSSDTDGDGLSDGDEVNVYESNATNPDTDGDGIQDGAEVSSENGYETDPTNPDTDGDGIEDGKEQTSLGTNPAKPDTDEDGIPDGEEIVNGSDGYQTNPTNPDSDGDGLTDGAEVNQHDTNPTDPDTDDDGIEDGAELSSDNGYQTNPNKSDTDGDGLSDGEEIKNYGTDPTVPDTDGDGVPDGEEVQQGSDPAEGIGGTGLDVNGLPMVLGLLVVYALLVGGIIWVGRSRDDAGDAAPTPTDGGGSEGAGSAVSPAPEPMTNEDRIRQMLDANEGRLRQADIVEQTDWSKSKVSRLLSKMESDGEIRKISIGRENLIARPGDEPESARSPFEEQD
;
A
#
# COMPACT_ATOMS: atom_id res chain seq x y z
N MET A 1 -3.21 58.51 -24.10
CA MET A 1 -2.57 59.81 -24.42
C MET A 1 -1.74 59.63 -25.69
N GLN A 2 -2.36 59.56 -26.87
CA GLN A 2 -2.49 60.64 -27.87
C GLN A 2 -1.26 61.57 -28.01
N ARG A 3 -0.51 61.39 -29.10
CA ARG A 3 -0.13 62.44 -30.08
C ARG A 3 0.46 61.83 -31.36
N PRO A 4 -0.10 62.12 -32.56
CA PRO A 4 0.51 61.92 -33.88
C PRO A 4 0.95 63.29 -34.47
N PRO A 5 1.09 63.47 -35.81
CA PRO A 5 2.15 63.04 -36.74
C PRO A 5 2.82 64.26 -37.44
N HIS A 6 3.79 64.09 -38.35
CA HIS A 6 3.94 64.98 -39.53
C HIS A 6 4.89 64.40 -40.60
N THR A 7 4.34 64.13 -41.77
CA THR A 7 5.00 64.02 -43.09
C THR A 7 5.43 65.41 -43.60
N THR A 8 6.52 65.51 -44.38
CA THR A 8 6.58 66.30 -45.65
C THR A 8 7.86 66.00 -46.47
N THR A 9 7.60 65.46 -47.65
CA THR A 9 8.22 65.54 -48.99
C THR A 9 9.33 66.56 -49.30
N GLY A 10 10.44 66.05 -49.87
CA GLY A 10 10.99 66.44 -51.20
C GLY A 10 11.81 67.73 -51.36
N ARG A 11 13.05 67.59 -51.88
CA ARG A 11 13.46 68.10 -53.21
C ARG A 11 14.96 67.92 -53.49
N THR A 12 15.20 67.45 -54.71
CA THR A 12 16.42 67.42 -55.51
C THR A 12 17.06 68.80 -55.64
N LEU A 13 18.40 68.87 -55.53
CA LEU A 13 19.20 69.79 -56.34
C LEU A 13 20.55 69.13 -56.67
N ALA A 14 20.75 68.90 -57.96
CA ALA A 14 22.02 68.50 -58.55
C ALA A 14 22.99 69.69 -58.53
N LEU A 15 24.25 69.42 -58.22
CA LEU A 15 25.35 70.32 -58.56
C LEU A 15 26.43 69.51 -59.29
N VAL A 16 26.54 69.83 -60.56
CA VAL A 16 27.56 69.36 -61.51
C VAL A 16 28.85 70.13 -61.22
N VAL A 17 29.98 69.44 -61.00
CA VAL A 17 31.31 69.98 -61.38
C VAL A 17 32.18 68.84 -61.90
N CYS A 18 32.82 69.15 -63.03
CA CYS A 18 33.60 68.31 -63.93
C CYS A 18 34.84 67.64 -63.33
N LEU A 19 35.12 66.47 -63.93
CA LEU A 19 36.40 65.80 -64.09
C LEU A 19 37.62 66.74 -64.23
N LEU A 20 38.62 66.48 -63.38
CA LEU A 20 40.03 66.54 -63.77
C LEU A 20 40.66 65.19 -63.44
N LEU A 21 40.96 64.43 -64.50
CA LEU A 21 41.79 63.22 -64.45
C LEU A 21 43.22 63.63 -64.05
N SER A 22 43.55 63.44 -62.78
CA SER A 22 44.93 63.29 -62.33
C SER A 22 45.17 61.82 -62.06
N SER A 23 45.98 61.21 -62.92
CA SER A 23 46.58 59.89 -62.70
C SER A 23 47.50 59.94 -61.48
N LEU A 24 46.94 59.74 -60.29
CA LEU A 24 47.71 59.33 -59.13
C LEU A 24 47.81 57.81 -59.15
N ALA A 25 49.02 57.31 -59.34
CA ALA A 25 49.38 55.98 -58.90
C ALA A 25 49.06 55.90 -57.40
N VAL A 26 47.96 55.24 -57.04
CA VAL A 26 47.77 54.75 -55.68
C VAL A 26 48.82 53.67 -55.51
N SER A 27 49.95 54.05 -54.93
CA SER A 27 50.81 53.09 -54.26
C SER A 27 49.94 52.47 -53.17
N GLY A 28 49.49 51.25 -53.39
CA GLY A 28 48.84 50.47 -52.35
C GLY A 28 49.84 50.31 -51.22
N ALA A 29 49.72 51.13 -50.18
CA ALA A 29 50.32 50.81 -48.90
C ALA A 29 49.63 49.53 -48.44
N VAL A 30 50.31 48.39 -48.63
CA VAL A 30 50.00 47.17 -47.90
C VAL A 30 50.11 47.58 -46.44
N GLY A 31 48.98 47.68 -45.74
CA GLY A 31 48.99 47.95 -44.30
C GLY A 31 49.90 46.92 -43.65
N ALA A 32 50.81 47.37 -42.78
CA ALA A 32 51.65 46.45 -42.01
C ALA A 32 50.72 45.44 -41.32
N ALA A 33 50.99 44.15 -41.53
CA ALA A 33 50.26 43.10 -40.84
C ALA A 33 50.42 43.33 -39.33
N THR A 34 49.31 43.19 -38.61
CA THR A 34 49.25 43.37 -37.16
C THR A 34 49.39 42.02 -36.47
N PRO A 35 50.22 41.94 -35.40
CA PRO A 35 50.37 40.72 -34.63
C PRO A 35 49.02 40.17 -34.15
N VAL A 36 48.89 38.84 -34.13
CA VAL A 36 47.70 38.17 -33.61
C VAL A 36 47.67 38.28 -32.09
N GLY A 37 46.56 38.78 -31.53
CA GLY A 37 46.26 38.81 -30.10
C GLY A 37 45.16 37.81 -29.75
N ILE A 38 45.16 37.33 -28.51
CA ILE A 38 44.13 36.43 -27.95
C ILE A 38 43.15 37.28 -27.14
N ASP A 39 41.92 37.40 -27.64
CA ASP A 39 40.88 38.22 -27.02
C ASP A 39 40.04 37.41 -26.02
N SER A 40 39.84 36.12 -26.28
CA SER A 40 39.06 35.23 -25.39
C SER A 40 39.51 33.77 -25.50
N VAL A 41 39.28 33.00 -24.43
CA VAL A 41 39.43 31.54 -24.38
C VAL A 41 38.18 30.99 -23.71
N GLU A 42 37.38 30.22 -24.44
CA GLU A 42 36.10 29.66 -24.01
C GLU A 42 36.06 28.17 -24.30
N PHE A 43 35.33 27.41 -23.48
CA PHE A 43 35.12 25.97 -23.70
C PHE A 43 33.73 25.76 -24.33
N SER A 44 33.61 24.81 -25.24
CA SER A 44 32.33 24.43 -25.85
C SER A 44 32.28 22.92 -26.09
N GLY A 45 31.42 22.24 -25.32
CA GLY A 45 31.36 20.79 -25.28
C GLY A 45 30.72 20.33 -23.98
N ASN A 46 30.81 19.03 -23.72
CA ASN A 46 30.27 18.39 -22.52
C ASN A 46 31.37 17.98 -21.53
N GLY A 47 32.64 18.29 -21.84
CA GLY A 47 33.78 17.94 -21.01
C GLY A 47 33.98 18.88 -19.83
N VAL A 48 33.42 20.09 -19.85
CA VAL A 48 33.35 20.93 -18.64
C VAL A 48 32.17 20.47 -17.79
N VAL A 49 32.47 19.99 -16.58
CA VAL A 49 31.48 19.40 -15.67
C VAL A 49 31.11 20.31 -14.50
N ALA A 50 32.01 21.21 -14.11
CA ALA A 50 31.72 22.24 -13.12
C ALA A 50 32.63 23.48 -13.31
N THR A 51 32.24 24.61 -12.73
CA THR A 51 33.11 25.78 -12.58
C THR A 51 32.85 26.42 -11.23
N ASP A 52 33.85 26.39 -10.36
CA ASP A 52 33.79 27.01 -9.04
C ASP A 52 34.98 27.95 -8.81
N SER A 53 34.74 29.11 -8.21
CA SER A 53 35.78 30.05 -7.79
C SER A 53 36.82 30.42 -8.86
N GLY A 54 36.46 30.34 -10.15
CA GLY A 54 37.34 30.62 -11.29
C GLY A 54 38.18 29.42 -11.77
N VAL A 55 38.02 28.25 -11.17
CA VAL A 55 38.58 26.96 -11.61
C VAL A 55 37.54 26.23 -12.46
N THR A 56 37.95 25.79 -13.65
CA THR A 56 37.10 24.98 -14.53
C THR A 56 37.42 23.50 -14.35
N TYR A 57 36.44 22.70 -13.95
CA TYR A 57 36.57 21.25 -13.79
C TYR A 57 36.25 20.57 -15.10
N ILE A 58 37.18 19.74 -15.56
CA ILE A 58 37.14 19.11 -16.88
C ILE A 58 37.20 17.59 -16.71
N ALA A 59 36.20 16.90 -17.25
CA ALA A 59 36.18 15.45 -17.38
C ALA A 59 37.33 14.99 -18.29
N GLY A 60 38.41 14.46 -17.69
CA GLY A 60 39.58 13.98 -18.43
C GLY A 60 39.29 12.81 -19.40
N TRP A 61 38.13 12.16 -19.25
CA TRP A 61 37.64 11.08 -20.12
C TRP A 61 36.78 11.56 -21.30
N GLN A 62 36.47 12.86 -21.37
CA GLN A 62 35.70 13.44 -22.47
C GLN A 62 36.54 14.35 -23.36
N SER A 63 36.13 14.45 -24.62
CA SER A 63 36.69 15.44 -25.54
C SER A 63 36.01 16.79 -25.37
N GLU A 64 36.78 17.86 -25.48
CA GLU A 64 36.30 19.23 -25.30
C GLU A 64 36.84 20.12 -26.44
N THR A 65 36.16 21.23 -26.72
CA THR A 65 36.63 22.20 -27.73
C THR A 65 36.94 23.53 -27.06
N ILE A 66 38.18 23.99 -27.21
CA ILE A 66 38.61 25.30 -26.74
C ILE A 66 38.47 26.28 -27.90
N ASN A 67 37.53 27.21 -27.82
CA ASN A 67 37.38 28.32 -28.75
C ASN A 67 38.22 29.49 -28.31
N VAL A 68 39.08 29.97 -29.20
CA VAL A 68 40.00 31.06 -28.95
C VAL A 68 39.63 32.21 -29.87
N GLY A 69 39.17 33.32 -29.29
CA GLY A 69 38.92 34.57 -30.01
C GLY A 69 40.23 35.28 -30.32
N LEU A 70 40.40 35.74 -31.56
CA LEU A 70 41.65 36.30 -32.05
C LEU A 70 41.42 37.67 -32.71
N SER A 71 42.36 38.58 -32.49
CA SER A 71 42.48 39.85 -33.22
C SER A 71 43.76 39.87 -34.05
N GLY A 72 43.86 40.75 -35.05
CA GLY A 72 45.07 40.90 -35.89
C GLY A 72 44.89 40.47 -37.35
N SER A 73 46.00 40.46 -38.10
CA SER A 73 45.99 40.14 -39.55
C SER A 73 47.13 39.22 -40.00
N GLU A 74 48.07 38.91 -39.11
CA GLU A 74 49.16 37.96 -39.38
C GLU A 74 48.72 36.50 -39.35
N THR A 75 49.55 35.62 -39.91
CA THR A 75 49.40 34.16 -39.77
C THR A 75 49.97 33.73 -38.43
N ALA A 76 49.19 33.00 -37.65
CA ALA A 76 49.61 32.44 -36.36
C ALA A 76 49.23 30.96 -36.24
N GLN A 77 50.05 30.20 -35.53
CA GLN A 77 49.71 28.88 -35.01
C GLN A 77 49.27 29.05 -33.56
N VAL A 78 48.01 28.69 -33.30
CA VAL A 78 47.42 28.74 -31.96
C VAL A 78 47.48 27.35 -31.35
N CYS A 79 48.07 27.23 -30.17
CA CYS A 79 48.27 25.95 -29.48
C CYS A 79 47.81 26.05 -28.02
N ALA A 80 47.11 25.01 -27.55
CA ALA A 80 46.75 24.81 -26.15
C ALA A 80 47.71 23.80 -25.48
N ARG A 81 48.14 24.08 -24.25
CA ARG A 81 49.11 23.29 -23.47
C ARG A 81 48.70 23.24 -22.00
N LEU A 82 49.02 22.16 -21.28
CA LEU A 82 48.91 22.08 -19.82
C LEU A 82 50.29 22.10 -19.18
N GLY A 83 50.46 22.90 -18.12
CA GLY A 83 51.75 23.00 -17.41
C GLY A 83 52.70 24.08 -17.95
N GLY A 84 52.16 25.06 -18.67
CA GLY A 84 52.89 26.25 -19.14
C GLY A 84 53.38 26.19 -20.60
N GLU A 85 54.08 27.25 -21.02
CA GLU A 85 54.46 27.49 -22.43
C GLU A 85 55.39 26.42 -23.04
N ASN A 86 56.15 25.70 -22.21
CA ASN A 86 57.11 24.69 -22.67
C ASN A 86 56.55 23.26 -22.69
N ALA A 87 55.29 23.08 -22.26
CA ALA A 87 54.67 21.77 -22.24
C ALA A 87 54.26 21.28 -23.63
N GLU A 88 54.00 19.98 -23.74
CA GLU A 88 53.48 19.36 -24.95
C GLU A 88 52.12 19.98 -25.33
N SER A 89 51.91 20.19 -26.63
CA SER A 89 50.67 20.81 -27.11
C SER A 89 49.57 19.76 -27.19
N LEU A 90 48.45 20.04 -26.50
CA LEU A 90 47.25 19.22 -26.54
C LEU A 90 46.59 19.26 -27.93
N ALA A 91 46.52 20.46 -28.50
CA ALA A 91 45.95 20.72 -29.81
C ALA A 91 46.54 22.02 -30.38
N CYS A 92 46.75 22.06 -31.70
CA CYS A 92 47.22 23.24 -32.41
C CYS A 92 46.46 23.41 -33.72
N GLN A 93 46.18 24.66 -34.09
CA GLN A 93 45.59 24.99 -35.38
C GLN A 93 46.17 26.30 -35.92
N SER A 94 46.48 26.32 -37.22
CA SER A 94 46.94 27.52 -37.91
C SER A 94 45.77 28.37 -38.38
N THR A 95 45.89 29.69 -38.22
CA THR A 95 44.93 30.68 -38.70
C THR A 95 45.64 31.84 -39.41
N THR A 96 44.91 32.58 -40.24
CA THR A 96 45.39 33.80 -40.89
C THR A 96 44.44 34.95 -40.56
N GLY A 97 44.95 35.92 -39.81
CA GLY A 97 44.18 37.04 -39.27
C GLY A 97 43.34 36.70 -38.05
N GLY A 98 42.55 37.69 -37.60
CA GLY A 98 41.63 37.55 -36.48
C GLY A 98 40.41 36.68 -36.78
N GLY A 99 39.53 36.51 -35.79
CA GLY A 99 38.35 35.65 -35.85
C GLY A 99 38.27 34.73 -34.64
N SER A 100 37.96 33.46 -34.86
CA SER A 100 37.96 32.43 -33.82
C SER A 100 38.59 31.14 -34.35
N VAL A 101 39.33 30.43 -33.49
CA VAL A 101 39.89 29.11 -33.78
C VAL A 101 39.43 28.11 -32.73
N SER A 102 39.05 26.91 -33.16
CA SER A 102 38.52 25.85 -32.30
C SER A 102 39.54 24.72 -32.17
N LEU A 103 40.08 24.54 -30.97
CA LEU A 103 41.05 23.49 -30.66
C LEU A 103 40.32 22.32 -30.00
N ARG A 104 40.19 21.20 -30.70
CA ARG A 104 39.60 19.99 -30.12
C ARG A 104 40.64 19.22 -29.31
N VAL A 105 40.44 19.12 -28.01
CA VAL A 105 41.26 18.35 -27.08
C VAL A 105 40.55 17.02 -26.81
N SER A 106 41.23 15.90 -27.05
CA SER A 106 40.68 14.55 -26.80
C SER A 106 41.47 13.75 -25.77
N ASN A 107 42.64 14.24 -25.37
CA ASN A 107 43.47 13.64 -24.34
C ASN A 107 44.06 14.77 -23.50
N TRP A 108 43.67 14.83 -22.23
CA TRP A 108 44.10 15.87 -21.31
C TRP A 108 45.41 15.52 -20.58
N GLY A 109 45.98 14.34 -20.79
CA GLY A 109 47.23 13.95 -20.15
C GLY A 109 47.08 13.74 -18.64
N SER A 110 47.77 14.55 -17.84
CA SER A 110 47.77 14.42 -16.37
C SER A 110 46.49 14.97 -15.73
N THR A 111 46.01 14.28 -14.70
CA THR A 111 44.88 14.70 -13.86
C THR A 111 45.32 15.72 -12.80
N GLY A 112 44.36 16.31 -12.08
CA GLY A 112 44.58 17.29 -11.02
C GLY A 112 44.50 18.75 -11.48
N GLU A 113 44.85 19.67 -10.59
CA GLU A 113 44.94 21.10 -10.91
C GLU A 113 46.11 21.37 -11.88
N GLN A 114 45.81 22.06 -12.98
CA GLN A 114 46.73 22.37 -14.06
C GLN A 114 46.54 23.81 -14.53
N THR A 115 47.61 24.40 -15.06
CA THR A 115 47.53 25.68 -15.79
C THR A 115 47.41 25.41 -17.29
N LEU A 116 46.24 25.69 -17.85
CA LEU A 116 46.02 25.71 -19.30
C LEU A 116 46.61 26.99 -19.87
N THR A 117 47.55 26.87 -20.79
CA THR A 117 48.15 27.99 -21.52
C THR A 117 47.78 27.88 -23.00
N VAL A 118 47.15 28.92 -23.54
CA VAL A 118 46.88 29.09 -24.96
C VAL A 118 47.87 30.11 -25.50
N THR A 119 48.61 29.75 -26.54
CA THR A 119 49.63 30.61 -27.16
C THR A 119 49.32 30.83 -28.63
N ALA A 120 49.46 32.06 -29.11
CA ALA A 120 49.48 32.39 -30.53
C ALA A 120 50.94 32.66 -30.92
N SER A 121 51.49 31.89 -31.86
CA SER A 121 52.91 31.96 -32.23
C SER A 121 53.12 31.96 -33.74
N ASN A 122 54.26 32.49 -34.19
CA ASN A 122 54.71 32.42 -35.57
C ASN A 122 56.18 31.96 -35.64
N GLY A 123 56.77 31.94 -36.84
CA GLY A 123 58.17 31.53 -37.04
C GLY A 123 59.22 32.39 -36.29
N SER A 124 58.81 33.52 -35.70
CA SER A 124 59.66 34.43 -34.92
C SER A 124 59.47 34.34 -33.40
N GLY A 125 58.45 33.61 -32.91
CA GLY A 125 58.19 33.43 -31.48
C GLY A 125 56.71 33.52 -31.08
N VAL A 126 56.45 33.54 -29.77
CA VAL A 126 55.10 33.76 -29.20
C VAL A 126 54.72 35.22 -29.37
N MET A 127 53.53 35.45 -29.91
CA MET A 127 52.95 36.78 -30.18
C MET A 127 52.07 37.23 -29.02
N ASP A 128 51.26 36.31 -28.50
CA ASP A 128 50.40 36.53 -27.34
C ASP A 128 50.08 35.20 -26.64
N SER A 129 49.68 35.27 -25.36
CA SER A 129 49.38 34.11 -24.52
C SER A 129 48.28 34.41 -23.51
N ALA A 130 47.40 33.44 -23.28
CA ALA A 130 46.37 33.48 -22.25
C ALA A 130 46.45 32.23 -21.36
N THR A 131 46.19 32.38 -20.06
CA THR A 131 46.21 31.27 -19.09
C THR A 131 44.89 31.13 -18.34
N ARG A 132 44.51 29.89 -18.04
CA ARG A 132 43.38 29.53 -17.18
C ARG A 132 43.77 28.41 -16.21
N THR A 133 43.22 28.42 -15.02
CA THR A 133 43.34 27.29 -14.08
C THR A 133 42.23 26.28 -14.40
N VAL A 134 42.61 25.02 -14.61
CA VAL A 134 41.69 23.93 -14.89
C VAL A 134 41.99 22.76 -13.97
N HIS A 135 40.97 22.03 -13.52
CA HIS A 135 41.13 20.78 -12.78
C HIS A 135 40.72 19.63 -13.69
N ILE A 136 41.68 18.79 -14.09
CA ILE A 136 41.40 17.63 -14.93
C ILE A 136 41.01 16.45 -14.03
N LEU A 137 39.73 16.09 -14.05
CA LEU A 137 39.18 15.00 -13.25
C LEU A 137 39.47 13.64 -13.89
N SER A 138 39.68 12.65 -13.03
CA SER A 138 39.83 11.25 -13.44
C SER A 138 38.47 10.54 -13.35
N ALA A 139 38.15 9.69 -14.33
CA ALA A 139 36.83 9.06 -14.41
C ALA A 139 36.45 8.20 -13.19
N GLY A 140 37.44 7.57 -12.55
CA GLY A 140 37.24 6.75 -11.36
C GLY A 140 37.70 7.44 -10.07
N GLY A 141 38.00 8.74 -10.12
CA GLY A 141 38.16 9.53 -8.90
C GLY A 141 36.79 9.92 -8.35
N ASP A 142 36.81 10.48 -7.16
CA ASP A 142 35.67 10.93 -6.37
C ASP A 142 36.21 12.19 -5.66
N VAL A 143 35.61 13.35 -5.92
CA VAL A 143 36.22 14.65 -5.62
C VAL A 143 35.59 15.33 -4.40
N ASP A 144 34.34 15.02 -4.11
CA ASP A 144 33.59 15.39 -2.90
C ASP A 144 33.56 14.27 -1.85
N GLU A 145 34.13 13.09 -2.16
CA GLU A 145 34.37 11.98 -1.24
C GLU A 145 33.08 11.35 -0.68
N ASP A 146 32.02 11.31 -1.50
CA ASP A 146 30.72 10.75 -1.13
C ASP A 146 30.57 9.26 -1.50
N GLY A 147 31.56 8.69 -2.21
CA GLY A 147 31.54 7.30 -2.68
C GLY A 147 30.98 7.11 -4.10
N LEU A 148 30.53 8.18 -4.76
CA LEU A 148 30.14 8.19 -6.17
C LEU A 148 31.31 8.68 -7.02
N SER A 149 31.65 7.94 -8.08
CA SER A 149 32.76 8.38 -8.94
C SER A 149 32.37 9.58 -9.81
N ASN A 150 33.32 10.48 -10.07
CA ASN A 150 33.26 11.60 -11.03
C ASN A 150 32.53 11.27 -12.35
N ARG A 151 32.76 10.07 -12.90
CA ARG A 151 32.08 9.65 -14.13
C ARG A 151 30.62 9.27 -13.89
N ALA A 152 30.33 8.58 -12.79
CA ALA A 152 28.98 8.20 -12.39
C ALA A 152 28.12 9.43 -12.10
N GLU A 153 28.68 10.42 -11.41
CA GLU A 153 28.04 11.71 -11.14
C GLU A 153 27.68 12.44 -12.44
N SER A 154 28.67 12.59 -13.33
CA SER A 154 28.45 13.19 -14.66
C SER A 154 27.41 12.45 -15.50
N GLN A 155 27.22 11.14 -15.31
CA GLN A 155 26.21 10.34 -16.02
C GLN A 155 24.82 10.48 -15.40
N ARG A 156 24.74 10.65 -14.08
CA ARG A 156 23.49 10.84 -13.32
C ARG A 156 23.08 12.29 -13.20
N GLN A 157 23.94 13.20 -13.66
CA GLN A 157 23.73 14.65 -13.59
C GLN A 157 23.72 15.18 -12.15
N THR A 158 24.39 14.47 -11.24
CA THR A 158 24.66 14.97 -9.90
C THR A 158 25.81 15.99 -9.92
N ASN A 159 25.93 16.77 -8.85
CA ASN A 159 26.92 17.83 -8.75
C ASN A 159 28.25 17.29 -8.24
N ILE A 160 29.21 17.17 -9.15
CA ILE A 160 30.60 16.73 -8.92
C ILE A 160 31.44 17.53 -7.92
N LEU A 161 30.85 18.39 -7.11
CA LEU A 161 31.53 19.16 -6.07
C LEU A 161 30.70 19.18 -4.78
N SER A 162 29.61 18.42 -4.72
CA SER A 162 28.65 18.39 -3.64
C SER A 162 28.30 16.93 -3.39
N SER A 163 28.67 16.44 -2.21
CA SER A 163 28.35 15.08 -1.78
C SER A 163 26.85 14.78 -1.66
N ASP A 164 26.02 15.81 -1.71
CA ASP A 164 24.57 15.78 -1.57
C ASP A 164 24.05 16.87 -2.53
N THR A 165 23.46 16.44 -3.64
CA THR A 165 23.11 17.30 -4.77
C THR A 165 21.78 18.01 -4.59
N ASP A 166 20.78 17.35 -4.00
CA ASP A 166 19.45 17.91 -3.79
C ASP A 166 19.21 18.44 -2.37
N GLY A 167 20.12 18.16 -1.44
CA GLY A 167 20.20 18.78 -0.12
C GLY A 167 19.24 18.18 0.89
N ASP A 168 18.86 16.91 0.73
CA ASP A 168 17.91 16.21 1.59
C ASP A 168 18.58 15.56 2.82
N GLY A 169 19.92 15.54 2.86
CA GLY A 169 20.73 14.99 3.94
C GLY A 169 21.24 13.57 3.69
N LEU A 170 20.92 12.96 2.55
CA LEU A 170 21.51 11.73 2.05
C LEU A 170 22.61 12.08 1.03
N SER A 171 23.65 11.23 0.94
CA SER A 171 24.73 11.49 -0.01
C SER A 171 24.43 10.88 -1.37
N ASP A 172 24.84 11.52 -2.47
CA ASP A 172 24.56 11.00 -3.82
C ASP A 172 25.12 9.58 -3.98
N GLY A 173 26.28 9.32 -3.36
CA GLY A 173 26.88 8.00 -3.24
C GLY A 173 26.03 6.97 -2.49
N ASP A 174 25.42 7.32 -1.36
CA ASP A 174 24.55 6.42 -0.61
C ASP A 174 23.23 6.19 -1.34
N GLU A 175 22.60 7.23 -1.86
CA GLU A 175 21.37 7.12 -2.67
C GLU A 175 21.58 6.16 -3.83
N VAL A 176 22.66 6.33 -4.59
CA VAL A 176 22.89 5.51 -5.78
C VAL A 176 23.35 4.08 -5.46
N ASN A 177 24.18 3.89 -4.43
CA ASN A 177 24.84 2.60 -4.18
C ASN A 177 24.18 1.77 -3.08
N VAL A 178 23.39 2.38 -2.20
CA VAL A 178 22.78 1.73 -1.03
C VAL A 178 21.27 1.69 -1.14
N TYR A 179 20.64 2.85 -1.32
CA TYR A 179 19.17 2.99 -1.26
C TYR A 179 18.49 2.89 -2.63
N GLU A 180 19.28 2.96 -3.71
CA GLU A 180 18.79 3.01 -5.10
C GLU A 180 17.81 4.17 -5.38
N SER A 181 17.85 5.22 -4.55
CA SER A 181 17.07 6.44 -4.68
C SER A 181 17.71 7.45 -5.66
N ASN A 182 17.02 8.56 -5.91
CA ASN A 182 17.42 9.54 -6.93
C ASN A 182 18.09 10.78 -6.32
N ALA A 183 19.42 10.79 -6.38
CA ALA A 183 20.33 11.87 -5.98
C ALA A 183 20.19 13.25 -6.64
N THR A 184 19.07 13.52 -7.29
CA THR A 184 18.73 14.85 -7.80
C THR A 184 17.30 15.25 -7.44
N ASN A 185 16.63 14.42 -6.65
CA ASN A 185 15.25 14.56 -6.23
C ASN A 185 15.13 14.19 -4.75
N PRO A 186 14.89 15.18 -3.86
CA PRO A 186 14.99 15.01 -2.41
C PRO A 186 13.82 14.24 -1.78
N ASP A 187 13.01 13.55 -2.58
CA ASP A 187 11.78 12.82 -2.24
C ASP A 187 11.46 11.92 -3.47
N THR A 188 12.09 10.75 -3.50
CA THR A 188 12.21 9.89 -4.68
C THR A 188 10.89 9.26 -5.08
N ASP A 189 10.09 8.81 -4.12
CA ASP A 189 8.80 8.18 -4.37
C ASP A 189 7.60 9.13 -4.29
N GLY A 190 7.79 10.33 -3.74
CA GLY A 190 6.81 11.41 -3.75
C GLY A 190 5.74 11.30 -2.67
N ASP A 191 6.02 10.59 -1.58
CA ASP A 191 5.09 10.39 -0.45
C ASP A 191 5.05 11.60 0.52
N GLY A 192 6.02 12.51 0.37
CA GLY A 192 6.16 13.73 1.17
C GLY A 192 7.16 13.66 2.32
N ILE A 193 7.86 12.54 2.50
CA ILE A 193 9.07 12.40 3.29
C ILE A 193 10.29 12.59 2.36
N GLN A 194 11.41 13.04 2.90
CA GLN A 194 12.65 13.18 2.14
C GLN A 194 13.50 11.92 2.27
N ASP A 195 14.18 11.46 1.22
CA ASP A 195 14.94 10.19 1.24
C ASP A 195 15.91 10.13 2.44
N GLY A 196 16.64 11.23 2.68
CA GLY A 196 17.53 11.36 3.84
C GLY A 196 16.83 11.27 5.19
N ALA A 197 15.57 11.69 5.29
CA ALA A 197 14.76 11.64 6.50
C ALA A 197 14.18 10.24 6.77
N GLU A 198 13.85 9.49 5.72
CA GLU A 198 13.32 8.11 5.76
C GLU A 198 14.33 7.10 6.30
N VAL A 199 15.59 7.24 5.89
CA VAL A 199 16.69 6.39 6.36
C VAL A 199 17.27 6.86 7.70
N SER A 200 16.77 7.98 8.23
CA SER A 200 17.27 8.55 9.48
C SER A 200 16.53 7.96 10.69
N SER A 201 17.30 7.41 11.63
CA SER A 201 16.75 6.99 12.93
C SER A 201 16.18 8.13 13.80
N GLU A 202 16.27 9.39 13.35
CA GLU A 202 15.78 10.56 14.13
C GLU A 202 14.26 10.67 14.14
N ASN A 203 13.57 10.14 13.12
CA ASN A 203 12.11 10.22 12.99
C ASN A 203 11.37 9.07 13.69
N GLY A 204 12.08 8.09 14.24
CA GLY A 204 11.51 6.99 15.02
C GLY A 204 11.09 5.77 14.18
N TYR A 205 11.05 5.91 12.86
CA TYR A 205 10.72 4.86 11.88
C TYR A 205 11.75 4.90 10.75
N GLU A 206 12.05 3.73 10.16
CA GLU A 206 12.88 3.62 8.95
C GLU A 206 11.95 3.17 7.81
N THR A 207 11.80 4.01 6.79
CA THR A 207 11.00 3.74 5.57
C THR A 207 11.92 3.56 4.36
N ASP A 208 11.38 3.04 3.26
CA ASP A 208 12.11 2.82 2.01
C ASP A 208 11.91 4.01 1.05
N PRO A 209 12.97 4.80 0.74
CA PRO A 209 12.86 6.00 -0.10
C PRO A 209 12.38 5.80 -1.54
N THR A 210 12.23 4.55 -1.95
CA THR A 210 11.78 4.19 -3.29
C THR A 210 10.38 3.61 -3.30
N ASN A 211 9.74 3.51 -2.14
CA ASN A 211 8.46 2.88 -1.95
C ASN A 211 7.56 3.72 -1.03
N PRO A 212 6.53 4.39 -1.59
CA PRO A 212 5.75 5.39 -0.86
C PRO A 212 4.80 4.80 0.21
N ASP A 213 4.80 3.48 0.40
CA ASP A 213 3.96 2.68 1.30
C ASP A 213 4.82 1.47 1.74
N THR A 214 5.68 1.70 2.74
CA THR A 214 6.76 0.81 3.15
C THR A 214 6.25 -0.53 3.65
N ASP A 215 5.17 -0.53 4.41
CA ASP A 215 4.63 -1.73 5.03
C ASP A 215 3.51 -2.41 4.23
N GLY A 216 2.95 -1.71 3.25
CA GLY A 216 2.03 -2.25 2.26
C GLY A 216 0.59 -2.38 2.76
N ASP A 217 0.19 -1.59 3.75
CA ASP A 217 -1.17 -1.56 4.29
C ASP A 217 -2.15 -0.72 3.44
N GLY A 218 -1.62 0.08 2.51
CA GLY A 218 -2.38 0.94 1.61
C GLY A 218 -2.44 2.42 2.01
N ILE A 219 -1.67 2.84 3.00
CA ILE A 219 -1.44 4.23 3.37
C ILE A 219 -0.03 4.66 2.92
N GLU A 220 0.11 5.90 2.46
CA GLU A 220 1.43 6.44 2.12
C GLU A 220 2.20 6.83 3.39
N ASP A 221 3.49 6.53 3.50
CA ASP A 221 4.27 6.70 4.74
C ASP A 221 4.22 8.15 5.26
N GLY A 222 4.37 9.13 4.36
CA GLY A 222 4.23 10.55 4.66
C GLY A 222 2.86 10.94 5.19
N LYS A 223 1.78 10.26 4.77
CA LYS A 223 0.42 10.49 5.27
C LYS A 223 0.24 9.92 6.67
N GLU A 224 0.82 8.76 6.94
CA GLU A 224 0.83 8.16 8.27
C GLU A 224 1.49 9.07 9.28
N GLN A 225 2.71 9.52 8.98
CA GLN A 225 3.48 10.38 9.88
C GLN A 225 2.80 11.74 10.13
N THR A 226 2.22 12.36 9.10
CA THR A 226 1.74 13.74 9.19
C THR A 226 0.29 13.88 9.66
N SER A 227 -0.55 12.87 9.40
CA SER A 227 -2.01 13.02 9.52
C SER A 227 -2.68 11.98 10.41
N LEU A 228 -2.17 10.74 10.44
CA LEU A 228 -2.83 9.63 11.13
C LEU A 228 -2.15 9.29 12.45
N GLY A 229 -0.82 9.44 12.51
CA GLY A 229 -0.03 9.04 13.68
C GLY A 229 0.17 7.53 13.79
N THR A 230 -0.08 6.79 12.70
CA THR A 230 0.26 5.37 12.53
C THR A 230 1.75 5.20 12.24
N ASN A 231 2.23 3.97 12.27
CA ASN A 231 3.62 3.62 12.08
C ASN A 231 3.85 3.06 10.67
N PRO A 232 4.55 3.79 9.78
CA PRO A 232 4.69 3.41 8.37
C PRO A 232 5.55 2.17 8.10
N ALA A 233 6.16 1.60 9.13
CA ALA A 233 6.91 0.35 9.04
C ALA A 233 6.15 -0.84 9.64
N LYS A 234 4.87 -0.66 10.01
CA LYS A 234 4.03 -1.65 10.66
C LYS A 234 2.60 -1.56 10.11
N PRO A 235 2.13 -2.59 9.37
CA PRO A 235 0.82 -2.55 8.73
C PRO A 235 -0.39 -2.46 9.69
N ASP A 236 -0.16 -2.61 10.98
CA ASP A 236 -1.14 -2.69 12.07
C ASP A 236 -0.44 -2.08 13.30
N THR A 237 -0.78 -0.83 13.60
CA THR A 237 -0.07 0.01 14.55
C THR A 237 -0.41 -0.35 16.00
N ASP A 238 -1.66 -0.68 16.29
CA ASP A 238 -2.13 -1.01 17.64
C ASP A 238 -2.23 -2.51 17.93
N GLU A 239 -1.92 -3.34 16.94
CA GLU A 239 -1.74 -4.79 17.02
C GLU A 239 -3.03 -5.54 17.38
N ASP A 240 -4.18 -5.02 16.94
CA ASP A 240 -5.50 -5.59 17.21
C ASP A 240 -5.93 -6.66 16.17
N GLY A 241 -5.23 -6.71 15.03
CA GLY A 241 -5.46 -7.65 13.94
C GLY A 241 -6.15 -7.07 12.70
N ILE A 242 -6.44 -5.77 12.67
CA ILE A 242 -6.91 -5.02 11.50
C ILE A 242 -5.77 -4.12 11.01
N PRO A 243 -5.44 -4.12 9.69
CA PRO A 243 -4.43 -3.21 9.18
C PRO A 243 -4.86 -1.74 9.19
N ASP A 244 -3.96 -0.79 9.45
CA ASP A 244 -4.32 0.63 9.62
C ASP A 244 -5.07 1.19 8.39
N GLY A 245 -4.61 0.80 7.19
CA GLY A 245 -5.24 1.14 5.92
C GLY A 245 -6.68 0.64 5.76
N GLU A 246 -7.07 -0.45 6.43
CA GLU A 246 -8.44 -0.96 6.45
C GLU A 246 -9.33 -0.15 7.42
N GLU A 247 -8.80 0.35 8.51
CA GLU A 247 -9.54 1.06 9.56
C GLU A 247 -9.92 2.50 9.21
N ILE A 248 -9.10 3.19 8.41
CA ILE A 248 -9.31 4.62 8.10
C ILE A 248 -10.34 4.87 6.97
N VAL A 249 -10.74 3.82 6.26
CA VAL A 249 -11.82 3.83 5.28
C VAL A 249 -12.93 2.94 5.82
N ASN A 250 -14.16 3.01 5.28
CA ASN A 250 -15.11 1.93 5.53
C ASN A 250 -14.46 0.65 4.97
N GLY A 251 -13.91 -0.17 5.86
CA GLY A 251 -13.09 -1.33 5.56
C GLY A 251 -13.83 -2.39 4.75
N SER A 252 -13.22 -3.56 4.55
CA SER A 252 -13.94 -4.66 3.88
C SER A 252 -15.10 -5.19 4.71
N ASP A 253 -15.03 -4.99 6.02
CA ASP A 253 -16.07 -5.27 7.02
C ASP A 253 -17.18 -4.21 7.06
N GLY A 254 -16.91 -2.99 6.57
CA GLY A 254 -17.84 -1.87 6.53
C GLY A 254 -17.77 -0.94 7.74
N TYR A 255 -16.84 -1.18 8.66
CA TYR A 255 -16.61 -0.35 9.84
C TYR A 255 -15.46 0.62 9.61
N GLN A 256 -15.39 1.65 10.45
CA GLN A 256 -14.30 2.61 10.47
C GLN A 256 -13.88 2.80 11.92
N THR A 257 -12.74 2.25 12.29
CA THR A 257 -12.18 2.22 13.64
C THR A 257 -10.99 3.19 13.74
N ASN A 258 -10.29 3.18 14.87
CA ASN A 258 -9.14 4.04 15.09
C ASN A 258 -7.84 3.20 15.10
N PRO A 259 -6.96 3.36 14.09
CA PRO A 259 -5.75 2.53 13.92
C PRO A 259 -4.64 2.74 14.95
N THR A 260 -4.93 3.46 16.02
CA THR A 260 -3.98 3.71 17.11
C THR A 260 -4.57 3.32 18.46
N ASN A 261 -5.75 2.71 18.44
CA ASN A 261 -6.52 2.36 19.61
C ASN A 261 -7.25 1.03 19.35
N PRO A 262 -6.78 -0.07 19.96
CA PRO A 262 -7.20 -1.41 19.59
C PRO A 262 -8.63 -1.77 20.02
N ASP A 263 -9.38 -0.83 20.61
CA ASP A 263 -10.72 -0.98 21.19
C ASP A 263 -11.43 0.38 21.07
N SER A 264 -12.08 0.60 19.93
CA SER A 264 -12.57 1.89 19.45
C SER A 264 -13.78 2.40 20.21
N ASP A 265 -14.66 1.53 20.69
CA ASP A 265 -15.83 1.91 21.47
C ASP A 265 -15.66 1.74 22.99
N GLY A 266 -14.63 1.01 23.44
CA GLY A 266 -14.20 0.92 24.83
C GLY A 266 -14.97 -0.08 25.65
N ASP A 267 -15.55 -1.11 25.04
CA ASP A 267 -16.35 -2.15 25.68
C ASP A 267 -15.49 -3.30 26.29
N GLY A 268 -14.19 -3.33 25.95
CA GLY A 268 -13.21 -4.30 26.42
C GLY A 268 -12.93 -5.47 25.47
N LEU A 269 -13.55 -5.51 24.29
CA LEU A 269 -13.13 -6.29 23.13
C LEU A 269 -12.24 -5.44 22.24
N THR A 270 -11.36 -6.09 21.49
CA THR A 270 -10.56 -5.37 20.49
C THR A 270 -11.32 -5.33 19.17
N ASP A 271 -11.17 -4.27 18.37
CA ASP A 271 -11.93 -4.11 17.12
C ASP A 271 -11.72 -5.33 16.21
N GLY A 272 -10.46 -5.77 16.11
CA GLY A 272 -10.07 -6.99 15.41
C GLY A 272 -10.70 -8.27 15.98
N ALA A 273 -10.97 -8.38 17.27
CA ALA A 273 -11.66 -9.53 17.86
C ALA A 273 -13.15 -9.53 17.51
N GLU A 274 -13.78 -8.36 17.57
CA GLU A 274 -15.18 -8.17 17.22
C GLU A 274 -15.45 -8.59 15.77
N VAL A 275 -14.71 -8.02 14.81
CA VAL A 275 -14.94 -8.30 13.39
C VAL A 275 -14.49 -9.70 12.95
N ASN A 276 -13.46 -10.28 13.58
CA ASN A 276 -12.91 -11.57 13.13
C ASN A 276 -13.43 -12.79 13.91
N GLN A 277 -13.97 -12.61 15.12
CA GLN A 277 -14.32 -13.71 16.03
C GLN A 277 -15.75 -13.66 16.55
N HIS A 278 -16.26 -12.47 16.87
CA HIS A 278 -17.54 -12.31 17.57
C HIS A 278 -18.68 -11.81 16.69
N ASP A 279 -18.39 -11.32 15.49
CA ASP A 279 -19.33 -10.73 14.54
C ASP A 279 -20.13 -9.54 15.15
N THR A 280 -19.57 -8.87 16.16
CA THR A 280 -20.11 -7.64 16.79
C THR A 280 -19.66 -6.37 16.05
N ASN A 281 -20.20 -5.21 16.43
CA ASN A 281 -19.89 -3.93 15.81
C ASN A 281 -18.80 -3.17 16.61
N PRO A 282 -17.58 -3.02 16.07
CA PRO A 282 -16.44 -2.40 16.80
C PRO A 282 -16.53 -0.89 17.00
N THR A 283 -17.71 -0.32 16.81
CA THR A 283 -17.97 1.10 16.99
C THR A 283 -19.21 1.34 17.85
N ASP A 284 -19.74 0.27 18.44
CA ASP A 284 -20.98 0.25 19.20
C ASP A 284 -20.84 -0.75 20.35
N PRO A 285 -20.67 -0.27 21.60
CA PRO A 285 -20.25 -1.11 22.72
C PRO A 285 -21.32 -2.11 23.20
N ASP A 286 -22.51 -2.10 22.61
CA ASP A 286 -23.69 -2.94 22.92
C ASP A 286 -24.41 -3.22 21.59
N THR A 287 -23.97 -4.26 20.87
CA THR A 287 -24.35 -4.52 19.47
C THR A 287 -25.84 -4.82 19.30
N ASP A 288 -26.49 -5.41 20.30
CA ASP A 288 -27.89 -5.82 20.25
C ASP A 288 -28.86 -4.96 21.07
N ASP A 289 -28.36 -3.87 21.67
CA ASP A 289 -29.10 -2.84 22.40
C ASP A 289 -29.86 -3.37 23.63
N ASP A 290 -29.37 -4.42 24.29
CA ASP A 290 -30.04 -5.05 25.44
C ASP A 290 -29.67 -4.43 26.80
N GLY A 291 -28.60 -3.61 26.82
CA GLY A 291 -28.08 -2.91 27.98
C GLY A 291 -26.91 -3.59 28.69
N ILE A 292 -26.30 -4.62 28.09
CA ILE A 292 -25.02 -5.22 28.46
C ILE A 292 -24.00 -4.91 27.36
N GLU A 293 -22.76 -4.57 27.73
CA GLU A 293 -21.70 -4.32 26.75
C GLU A 293 -21.16 -5.65 26.18
N ASP A 294 -20.80 -5.71 24.89
CA ASP A 294 -20.46 -6.99 24.22
C ASP A 294 -19.31 -7.72 24.93
N GLY A 295 -18.28 -6.98 25.35
CA GLY A 295 -17.17 -7.49 26.16
C GLY A 295 -17.61 -8.03 27.53
N ALA A 296 -18.63 -7.44 28.15
CA ALA A 296 -19.17 -7.89 29.43
C ALA A 296 -19.92 -9.22 29.29
N GLU A 297 -20.60 -9.44 28.17
CA GLU A 297 -21.31 -10.68 27.86
C GLU A 297 -20.36 -11.87 27.68
N LEU A 298 -19.19 -11.63 27.09
CA LEU A 298 -18.19 -12.68 26.88
C LEU A 298 -17.34 -12.97 28.13
N SER A 299 -17.08 -11.95 28.95
CA SER A 299 -16.14 -12.01 30.08
C SER A 299 -16.66 -12.67 31.35
N SER A 300 -17.94 -13.06 31.42
CA SER A 300 -18.60 -13.56 32.65
C SER A 300 -18.56 -12.59 33.84
N ASP A 301 -18.25 -11.30 33.62
CA ASP A 301 -18.12 -10.31 34.70
C ASP A 301 -19.44 -10.08 35.44
N ASN A 302 -20.56 -10.23 34.72
CA ASN A 302 -21.91 -10.18 35.28
C ASN A 302 -22.41 -11.55 35.81
N GLY A 303 -21.58 -12.59 35.75
CA GLY A 303 -21.87 -13.94 36.23
C GLY A 303 -22.48 -14.89 35.17
N TYR A 304 -22.82 -14.36 34.00
CA TYR A 304 -23.42 -15.09 32.89
C TYR A 304 -22.61 -14.89 31.60
N GLN A 305 -22.71 -15.84 30.68
CA GLN A 305 -22.16 -15.72 29.32
C GLN A 305 -23.32 -15.74 28.33
N THR A 306 -23.67 -14.56 27.84
CA THR A 306 -24.75 -14.33 26.88
C THR A 306 -24.20 -14.16 25.48
N ASN A 307 -25.06 -13.92 24.50
CA ASN A 307 -24.68 -13.76 23.11
C ASN A 307 -24.84 -12.29 22.68
N PRO A 308 -23.73 -11.58 22.38
CA PRO A 308 -23.77 -10.14 22.08
C PRO A 308 -24.42 -9.74 20.76
N ASN A 309 -24.98 -10.71 20.04
CA ASN A 309 -25.75 -10.47 18.82
C ASN A 309 -27.24 -10.81 19.00
N LYS A 310 -27.67 -11.05 20.23
CA LYS A 310 -29.02 -11.47 20.59
C LYS A 310 -29.40 -10.89 21.94
N SER A 311 -30.24 -9.87 21.88
CA SER A 311 -30.79 -9.23 23.06
C SER A 311 -31.52 -10.17 24.03
N ASP A 312 -31.91 -11.37 23.60
CA ASP A 312 -32.60 -12.41 24.36
C ASP A 312 -31.92 -13.75 24.00
N THR A 313 -30.96 -14.15 24.82
CA THR A 313 -30.05 -15.27 24.54
C THR A 313 -30.78 -16.61 24.55
N ASP A 314 -31.72 -16.78 25.48
CA ASP A 314 -32.41 -18.04 25.71
C ASP A 314 -33.80 -18.14 25.04
N GLY A 315 -34.33 -17.00 24.58
CA GLY A 315 -35.52 -16.88 23.75
C GLY A 315 -36.83 -16.92 24.51
N ASP A 316 -36.84 -16.54 25.79
CA ASP A 316 -38.02 -16.61 26.65
C ASP A 316 -38.92 -15.36 26.60
N GLY A 317 -38.40 -14.27 26.01
CA GLY A 317 -39.09 -13.00 25.81
C GLY A 317 -38.71 -11.87 26.79
N LEU A 318 -37.73 -12.05 27.66
CA LEU A 318 -37.01 -10.98 28.35
C LEU A 318 -35.65 -10.74 27.68
N SER A 319 -35.13 -9.51 27.78
CA SER A 319 -33.76 -9.26 27.33
C SER A 319 -32.76 -9.63 28.41
N ASP A 320 -31.53 -10.03 28.05
CA ASP A 320 -30.54 -10.50 29.03
C ASP A 320 -30.23 -9.38 30.04
N GLY A 321 -30.10 -8.14 29.56
CA GLY A 321 -29.98 -6.95 30.38
C GLY A 321 -31.18 -6.68 31.30
N GLU A 322 -32.42 -6.95 30.87
CA GLU A 322 -33.62 -6.84 31.71
C GLU A 322 -33.62 -7.89 32.82
N GLU A 323 -33.27 -9.11 32.50
CA GLU A 323 -33.18 -10.23 33.43
C GLU A 323 -32.18 -9.94 34.55
N ILE A 324 -30.93 -9.60 34.20
CA ILE A 324 -29.89 -9.33 35.19
C ILE A 324 -30.25 -8.12 36.07
N LYS A 325 -30.76 -7.05 35.47
CA LYS A 325 -30.91 -5.75 36.16
C LYS A 325 -32.23 -5.61 36.93
N ASN A 326 -33.31 -6.17 36.40
CA ASN A 326 -34.66 -5.94 36.92
C ASN A 326 -35.23 -7.16 37.66
N TYR A 327 -34.93 -8.37 37.21
CA TYR A 327 -35.59 -9.60 37.69
C TYR A 327 -34.68 -10.52 38.51
N GLY A 328 -33.37 -10.50 38.25
CA GLY A 328 -32.39 -11.38 38.89
C GLY A 328 -32.49 -12.84 38.43
N THR A 329 -32.99 -13.07 37.22
CA THR A 329 -33.06 -14.38 36.55
C THR A 329 -31.73 -14.72 35.86
N ASP A 330 -31.58 -15.96 35.36
CA ASP A 330 -30.43 -16.42 34.59
C ASP A 330 -30.73 -16.32 33.09
N PRO A 331 -30.12 -15.36 32.36
CA PRO A 331 -30.44 -15.09 30.96
C PRO A 331 -30.02 -16.18 29.96
N THR A 332 -29.52 -17.30 30.47
CA THR A 332 -29.17 -18.48 29.67
C THR A 332 -30.14 -19.63 29.86
N VAL A 333 -31.18 -19.45 30.68
CA VAL A 333 -32.12 -20.48 31.10
C VAL A 333 -33.55 -19.94 31.03
N PRO A 334 -34.39 -20.41 30.07
CA PRO A 334 -35.72 -19.83 29.84
C PRO A 334 -36.72 -19.94 30.99
N ASP A 335 -36.37 -20.60 32.09
CA ASP A 335 -37.21 -20.90 33.26
C ASP A 335 -36.22 -21.08 34.43
N THR A 336 -35.87 -19.95 35.06
CA THR A 336 -34.77 -19.87 36.04
C THR A 336 -35.03 -20.76 37.26
N ASP A 337 -36.28 -20.82 37.72
CA ASP A 337 -36.64 -21.55 38.93
C ASP A 337 -37.11 -23.00 38.68
N GLY A 338 -37.36 -23.35 37.42
CA GLY A 338 -37.69 -24.69 36.95
C GLY A 338 -39.11 -25.14 37.29
N ASP A 339 -40.05 -24.22 37.46
CA ASP A 339 -41.46 -24.54 37.78
C ASP A 339 -42.30 -24.93 36.55
N GLY A 340 -41.78 -24.68 35.34
CA GLY A 340 -42.39 -24.98 34.05
C GLY A 340 -43.08 -23.80 33.37
N VAL A 341 -42.97 -22.58 33.89
CA VAL A 341 -43.37 -21.33 33.23
C VAL A 341 -42.12 -20.52 32.88
N PRO A 342 -41.96 -20.04 31.63
CA PRO A 342 -40.80 -19.21 31.30
C PRO A 342 -40.80 -17.84 32.00
N ASP A 343 -39.62 -17.31 32.32
CA ASP A 343 -39.45 -16.08 33.10
C ASP A 343 -40.16 -14.89 32.43
N GLY A 344 -40.04 -14.77 31.10
CA GLY A 344 -40.75 -13.78 30.29
C GLY A 344 -42.26 -13.93 30.26
N GLU A 345 -42.80 -15.15 30.37
CA GLU A 345 -44.25 -15.38 30.52
C GLU A 345 -44.74 -14.97 31.91
N GLU A 346 -43.94 -15.22 32.94
CA GLU A 346 -44.24 -14.83 34.32
C GLU A 346 -44.31 -13.32 34.50
N VAL A 347 -43.33 -12.59 33.96
CA VAL A 347 -43.33 -11.12 33.97
C VAL A 347 -44.56 -10.55 33.27
N GLN A 348 -44.96 -11.12 32.13
CA GLN A 348 -46.17 -10.72 31.41
C GLN A 348 -47.45 -10.98 32.22
N GLN A 349 -47.46 -12.02 33.05
CA GLN A 349 -48.58 -12.36 33.94
C GLN A 349 -48.52 -11.62 35.30
N GLY A 350 -47.39 -10.99 35.61
CA GLY A 350 -47.13 -10.26 36.85
C GLY A 350 -46.79 -11.17 38.04
N SER A 351 -46.28 -12.38 37.80
CA SER A 351 -45.61 -13.19 38.82
C SER A 351 -44.12 -12.81 38.94
N ASP A 352 -43.43 -13.41 39.90
CA ASP A 352 -42.01 -13.18 40.17
C ASP A 352 -41.22 -14.32 39.51
N PRO A 353 -40.46 -14.04 38.44
CA PRO A 353 -39.79 -15.08 37.63
C PRO A 353 -38.61 -15.77 38.34
N ALA A 354 -38.18 -15.28 39.49
CA ALA A 354 -37.13 -15.92 40.29
C ALA A 354 -37.69 -16.81 41.40
N GLU A 355 -39.03 -16.86 41.58
CA GLU A 355 -39.69 -17.61 42.64
C GLU A 355 -40.77 -18.56 42.12
N GLY A 356 -40.37 -19.83 41.97
CA GLY A 356 -41.27 -20.83 41.40
C GLY A 356 -42.58 -20.97 42.14
N ILE A 357 -43.65 -21.21 41.38
CA ILE A 357 -44.99 -21.54 41.83
C ILE A 357 -44.97 -22.93 42.49
N GLY A 358 -44.36 -23.00 43.67
CA GLY A 358 -43.94 -24.20 44.39
C GLY A 358 -44.71 -25.45 43.98
N GLY A 359 -44.05 -26.31 43.19
CA GLY A 359 -44.64 -27.46 42.54
C GLY A 359 -45.68 -28.18 43.42
N THR A 360 -46.95 -28.02 43.07
CA THR A 360 -48.08 -28.85 43.55
C THR A 360 -48.02 -29.30 45.02
N GLY A 361 -47.97 -28.34 45.93
CA GLY A 361 -48.98 -28.36 46.97
C GLY A 361 -50.29 -27.95 46.33
N LEU A 362 -51.08 -28.88 45.80
CA LEU A 362 -52.47 -28.63 45.44
C LEU A 362 -53.21 -28.10 46.69
N ASP A 363 -53.16 -26.79 46.95
CA ASP A 363 -54.11 -26.15 47.85
C ASP A 363 -55.39 -25.91 47.06
N VAL A 364 -56.16 -26.99 46.95
CA VAL A 364 -57.54 -27.02 46.47
C VAL A 364 -58.51 -26.18 47.33
N ASN A 365 -58.02 -25.31 48.22
CA ASN A 365 -58.85 -24.45 49.06
C ASN A 365 -58.96 -23.00 48.58
N GLY A 366 -58.36 -22.62 47.44
CA GLY A 366 -58.31 -21.22 46.96
C GLY A 366 -59.27 -20.79 45.84
N LEU A 367 -59.73 -21.67 44.93
CA LEU A 367 -60.54 -21.26 43.77
C LEU A 367 -61.68 -22.25 43.45
N PRO A 368 -62.92 -22.03 43.93
CA PRO A 368 -64.09 -22.74 43.45
C PRO A 368 -64.69 -22.13 42.17
N MET A 369 -63.90 -21.48 41.29
CA MET A 369 -64.47 -20.65 40.22
C MET A 369 -63.95 -20.83 38.79
N VAL A 370 -63.30 -21.95 38.42
CA VAL A 370 -62.93 -22.20 37.00
C VAL A 370 -63.39 -23.57 36.46
N LEU A 371 -63.48 -24.62 37.27
CA LEU A 371 -64.00 -25.93 36.83
C LEU A 371 -65.53 -26.01 36.73
N GLY A 372 -66.26 -25.12 37.39
CA GLY A 372 -67.74 -25.07 37.32
C GLY A 372 -68.29 -24.48 36.03
N LEU A 373 -67.51 -23.66 35.32
CA LEU A 373 -67.97 -22.92 34.14
C LEU A 373 -67.89 -23.77 32.85
N LEU A 374 -66.94 -24.71 32.78
CA LEU A 374 -66.82 -25.65 31.64
C LEU A 374 -67.87 -26.76 31.64
N VAL A 375 -68.31 -27.22 32.81
CA VAL A 375 -69.35 -28.27 32.93
C VAL A 375 -70.76 -27.70 32.64
N VAL A 376 -71.02 -26.43 32.98
CA VAL A 376 -72.28 -25.75 32.64
C VAL A 376 -72.33 -25.40 31.15
N TYR A 377 -71.20 -25.05 30.53
CA TYR A 377 -71.15 -24.80 29.08
C TYR A 377 -71.35 -26.08 28.25
N ALA A 378 -70.74 -27.21 28.68
CA ALA A 378 -70.93 -28.51 28.02
C ALA A 378 -72.36 -29.06 28.16
N LEU A 379 -73.08 -28.73 29.25
CA LEU A 379 -74.47 -29.14 29.47
C LEU A 379 -75.52 -28.23 28.80
N LEU A 380 -75.14 -27.02 28.35
CA LEU A 380 -76.05 -26.10 27.65
C LEU A 380 -76.01 -26.22 26.11
N VAL A 381 -74.96 -26.80 25.53
CA VAL A 381 -74.79 -26.91 24.06
C VAL A 381 -75.08 -28.32 23.50
N GLY A 382 -75.10 -29.37 24.34
CA GLY A 382 -75.17 -30.77 23.88
C GLY A 382 -76.55 -31.44 23.80
N GLY A 383 -77.66 -30.70 23.87
CA GLY A 383 -79.02 -31.26 23.77
C GLY A 383 -79.68 -30.95 22.43
N ILE A 384 -80.26 -32.00 21.78
CA ILE A 384 -80.97 -32.05 20.47
C ILE A 384 -79.98 -32.51 19.36
N ILE A 385 -79.96 -33.76 18.85
CA ILE A 385 -81.02 -34.46 18.10
C ILE A 385 -80.85 -36.00 18.17
N TRP A 386 -81.99 -36.66 18.34
CA TRP A 386 -82.28 -38.08 18.26
C TRP A 386 -82.71 -38.50 16.84
N VAL A 387 -82.70 -39.83 16.56
CA VAL A 387 -83.22 -40.63 15.40
C VAL A 387 -82.16 -41.09 14.38
N GLY A 388 -81.96 -42.39 14.11
CA GLY A 388 -82.57 -43.59 14.68
C GLY A 388 -82.25 -44.89 13.94
N ARG A 389 -82.32 -45.99 14.72
CA ARG A 389 -82.66 -47.41 14.42
C ARG A 389 -81.76 -48.16 13.41
N SER A 390 -81.29 -49.40 13.62
CA SER A 390 -81.87 -50.62 14.22
C SER A 390 -80.70 -51.61 14.48
N ARG A 391 -80.58 -52.29 15.64
CA ARG A 391 -80.94 -53.72 15.90
C ARG A 391 -80.29 -54.72 14.93
N ASP A 392 -79.59 -55.81 15.30
CA ASP A 392 -79.60 -56.67 16.50
C ASP A 392 -78.26 -57.45 16.64
N ASP A 393 -77.99 -57.94 17.87
CA ASP A 393 -77.33 -59.21 18.28
C ASP A 393 -75.92 -59.60 17.76
N ALA A 394 -75.06 -60.36 18.43
CA ALA A 394 -74.85 -60.89 19.78
C ALA A 394 -73.62 -61.82 19.67
N GLY A 395 -72.89 -62.08 20.77
CA GLY A 395 -71.95 -63.22 20.88
C GLY A 395 -70.49 -62.90 20.49
N ASP A 396 -69.52 -62.70 21.39
CA ASP A 396 -69.00 -63.50 22.51
C ASP A 396 -67.91 -64.53 22.09
N ALA A 397 -66.90 -64.66 22.97
CA ALA A 397 -65.80 -65.62 23.02
C ALA A 397 -64.52 -65.44 22.16
N ALA A 398 -63.45 -65.02 22.84
CA ALA A 398 -62.06 -65.50 22.66
C ALA A 398 -61.94 -66.98 23.14
N PRO A 399 -60.76 -67.69 23.19
CA PRO A 399 -59.37 -67.30 22.88
C PRO A 399 -58.46 -68.38 22.19
N THR A 400 -57.31 -67.92 21.66
CA THR A 400 -55.92 -68.50 21.67
C THR A 400 -55.63 -69.99 21.27
N PRO A 401 -54.35 -70.46 21.23
CA PRO A 401 -53.13 -69.97 20.56
C PRO A 401 -52.33 -71.11 19.87
N THR A 402 -51.23 -70.79 19.17
CA THR A 402 -49.94 -71.54 19.09
C THR A 402 -49.02 -70.75 18.12
N ASP A 403 -47.93 -70.10 18.56
CA ASP A 403 -46.60 -70.62 18.99
C ASP A 403 -45.76 -71.09 17.77
N GLY A 404 -44.54 -70.62 17.49
CA GLY A 404 -43.64 -69.70 18.20
C GLY A 404 -42.29 -69.54 17.47
N GLY A 405 -41.45 -68.66 18.02
CA GLY A 405 -39.98 -68.56 17.87
C GLY A 405 -39.48 -67.69 16.69
N GLY A 406 -38.57 -66.73 16.83
CA GLY A 406 -37.72 -66.26 17.94
C GLY A 406 -36.39 -65.68 17.40
N SER A 407 -35.75 -64.79 18.17
CA SER A 407 -34.45 -64.07 17.99
C SER A 407 -34.58 -62.66 17.36
N GLU A 408 -34.60 -61.59 18.18
CA GLU A 408 -33.45 -60.77 18.68
C GLU A 408 -32.74 -60.01 17.53
N GLY A 409 -32.50 -58.70 17.55
CA GLY A 409 -32.69 -57.63 18.50
C GLY A 409 -32.10 -56.32 17.91
N ALA A 410 -32.16 -55.25 18.70
CA ALA A 410 -31.42 -53.98 18.57
C ALA A 410 -31.92 -52.90 17.59
N GLY A 411 -32.52 -51.87 18.17
CA GLY A 411 -32.11 -50.46 17.98
C GLY A 411 -32.45 -49.79 16.66
N SER A 412 -33.67 -49.29 16.52
CA SER A 412 -33.97 -48.26 15.52
C SER A 412 -33.58 -46.90 16.12
N ALA A 413 -32.34 -46.47 15.88
CA ALA A 413 -31.93 -45.09 16.07
C ALA A 413 -32.71 -44.22 15.06
N VAL A 414 -33.42 -43.22 15.57
CA VAL A 414 -33.95 -42.12 14.79
C VAL A 414 -32.75 -41.34 14.25
N SER A 415 -32.64 -41.22 12.94
CA SER A 415 -31.63 -40.39 12.29
C SER A 415 -31.74 -38.94 12.77
N PRO A 416 -30.66 -38.28 13.21
CA PRO A 416 -30.70 -36.84 13.47
C PRO A 416 -30.88 -36.08 12.16
N ALA A 417 -31.51 -34.91 12.25
CA ALA A 417 -31.61 -33.94 11.16
C ALA A 417 -30.22 -33.58 10.62
N PRO A 418 -30.08 -33.24 9.32
CA PRO A 418 -28.79 -32.86 8.77
C PRO A 418 -28.27 -31.60 9.48
N GLU A 419 -27.07 -31.68 10.02
CA GLU A 419 -26.33 -30.55 10.59
C GLU A 419 -26.18 -29.43 9.53
N PRO A 420 -26.19 -28.15 9.92
CA PRO A 420 -25.92 -27.07 8.98
C PRO A 420 -24.52 -27.25 8.39
N MET A 421 -24.44 -27.31 7.06
CA MET A 421 -23.18 -27.53 6.35
C MET A 421 -22.17 -26.42 6.71
N THR A 422 -20.99 -26.80 7.19
CA THR A 422 -19.90 -25.85 7.47
C THR A 422 -19.35 -25.24 6.17
N ASN A 423 -18.62 -24.12 6.28
CA ASN A 423 -17.98 -23.50 5.12
C ASN A 423 -16.95 -24.44 4.48
N GLU A 424 -16.21 -25.18 5.31
CA GLU A 424 -15.28 -26.23 4.90
C GLU A 424 -16.00 -27.37 4.17
N ASP A 425 -17.17 -27.82 4.65
CA ASP A 425 -17.98 -28.84 3.96
C ASP A 425 -18.49 -28.37 2.60
N ARG A 426 -18.83 -27.08 2.48
CA ARG A 426 -19.25 -26.47 1.21
C ARG A 426 -18.10 -26.51 0.19
N ILE A 427 -16.87 -26.20 0.62
CA ILE A 427 -15.68 -26.29 -0.23
C ILE A 427 -15.39 -27.76 -0.61
N ARG A 428 -15.51 -28.71 0.33
CA ARG A 428 -15.36 -30.15 0.04
C ARG A 428 -16.37 -30.60 -1.02
N GLN A 429 -17.64 -30.21 -0.89
CA GLN A 429 -18.69 -30.53 -1.87
C GLN A 429 -18.41 -29.93 -3.25
N MET A 430 -17.90 -28.70 -3.31
CA MET A 430 -17.51 -28.05 -4.56
C MET A 430 -16.32 -28.76 -5.23
N LEU A 431 -15.34 -29.22 -4.45
CA LEU A 431 -14.24 -30.04 -4.97
C LEU A 431 -14.75 -31.40 -5.47
N ASP A 432 -15.68 -32.06 -4.77
CA ASP A 432 -16.30 -33.31 -5.24
C ASP A 432 -17.02 -33.12 -6.58
N ALA A 433 -17.72 -31.99 -6.74
CA ALA A 433 -18.44 -31.67 -7.96
C ALA A 433 -17.52 -31.36 -9.15
N ASN A 434 -16.24 -31.02 -8.90
CA ASN A 434 -15.27 -30.61 -9.91
C ASN A 434 -14.05 -31.55 -9.98
N GLU A 435 -14.27 -32.86 -9.87
CA GLU A 435 -13.22 -33.89 -10.01
C GLU A 435 -12.02 -33.69 -9.07
N GLY A 436 -12.28 -33.17 -7.86
CA GLY A 436 -11.27 -32.93 -6.82
C GLY A 436 -10.46 -31.64 -7.02
N ARG A 437 -10.78 -30.79 -8.00
CA ARG A 437 -10.00 -29.60 -8.37
C ARG A 437 -10.90 -28.40 -8.69
N LEU A 438 -10.56 -27.22 -8.19
CA LEU A 438 -11.32 -26.00 -8.50
C LEU A 438 -10.42 -24.77 -8.43
N ARG A 439 -10.64 -23.76 -9.28
CA ARG A 439 -9.87 -22.50 -9.14
C ARG A 439 -10.41 -21.69 -7.98
N GLN A 440 -9.52 -21.00 -7.28
CA GLN A 440 -9.91 -20.12 -6.18
C GLN A 440 -10.90 -19.03 -6.64
N ALA A 441 -10.78 -18.53 -7.87
CA ALA A 441 -11.72 -17.57 -8.44
C ALA A 441 -13.14 -18.15 -8.65
N ASP A 442 -13.25 -19.42 -9.03
CA ASP A 442 -14.54 -20.09 -9.25
C ASP A 442 -15.27 -20.33 -7.91
N ILE A 443 -14.52 -20.51 -6.82
CA ILE A 443 -15.06 -20.60 -5.47
C ILE A 443 -15.71 -19.27 -5.08
N VAL A 444 -14.98 -18.17 -5.25
CA VAL A 444 -15.47 -16.79 -4.98
C VAL A 444 -16.77 -16.52 -5.75
N GLU A 445 -16.83 -16.89 -7.03
CA GLU A 445 -18.02 -16.68 -7.88
C GLU A 445 -19.22 -17.54 -7.45
N GLN A 446 -18.99 -18.78 -6.99
CA GLN A 446 -20.07 -19.71 -6.63
C GLN A 446 -20.54 -19.60 -5.18
N THR A 447 -19.74 -19.01 -4.28
CA THR A 447 -20.12 -18.81 -2.88
C THR A 447 -20.55 -17.39 -2.54
N ASP A 448 -20.28 -16.42 -3.44
CA ASP A 448 -20.45 -14.99 -3.19
C ASP A 448 -19.64 -14.48 -1.97
N TRP A 449 -18.59 -15.21 -1.61
CA TRP A 449 -17.68 -14.84 -0.51
C TRP A 449 -16.58 -13.90 -1.00
N SER A 450 -16.09 -13.01 -0.13
CA SER A 450 -14.94 -12.16 -0.45
C SER A 450 -13.70 -13.00 -0.77
N LYS A 451 -12.82 -12.47 -1.63
CA LYS A 451 -11.54 -13.13 -1.99
C LYS A 451 -10.69 -13.43 -0.75
N SER A 452 -10.70 -12.53 0.23
CA SER A 452 -9.98 -12.66 1.50
C SER A 452 -10.57 -13.78 2.37
N LYS A 453 -11.90 -13.86 2.51
CA LYS A 453 -12.59 -14.96 3.22
C LYS A 453 -12.26 -16.32 2.61
N VAL A 454 -12.31 -16.42 1.28
CA VAL A 454 -11.92 -17.63 0.55
C VAL A 454 -10.43 -17.93 0.76
N SER A 455 -9.55 -16.94 0.71
CA SER A 455 -8.11 -17.13 0.92
C SER A 455 -7.80 -17.65 2.34
N ARG A 456 -8.38 -17.04 3.38
CA ARG A 456 -8.19 -17.44 4.79
C ARG A 456 -8.71 -18.85 5.05
N LEU A 457 -9.93 -19.17 4.57
CA LEU A 457 -10.52 -20.51 4.69
C LEU A 457 -9.65 -21.58 4.01
N LEU A 458 -9.15 -21.29 2.80
CA LEU A 458 -8.29 -22.22 2.07
C LEU A 458 -6.91 -22.37 2.73
N SER A 459 -6.34 -21.30 3.29
CA SER A 459 -5.09 -21.38 4.07
C SER A 459 -5.25 -22.28 5.30
N LYS A 460 -6.39 -22.17 6.01
CA LYS A 460 -6.72 -23.04 7.15
C LYS A 460 -6.90 -24.51 6.72
N MET A 461 -7.68 -24.76 5.67
CA MET A 461 -7.86 -26.13 5.14
C MET A 461 -6.55 -26.73 4.60
N GLU A 462 -5.63 -25.90 4.11
CA GLU A 462 -4.29 -26.33 3.69
C GLU A 462 -3.38 -26.66 4.90
N SER A 463 -3.42 -25.86 5.97
CA SER A 463 -2.68 -26.17 7.21
C SER A 463 -3.16 -27.46 7.87
N ASP A 464 -4.46 -27.72 7.77
CA ASP A 464 -5.10 -28.95 8.28
C ASP A 464 -4.86 -30.17 7.36
N GLY A 465 -4.18 -29.96 6.22
CA GLY A 465 -3.81 -31.00 5.26
C GLY A 465 -4.98 -31.53 4.44
N GLU A 466 -6.13 -30.85 4.46
CA GLU A 466 -7.34 -31.26 3.76
C GLU A 466 -7.31 -30.94 2.26
N ILE A 467 -6.56 -29.91 1.88
CA ILE A 467 -6.40 -29.44 0.50
C ILE A 467 -4.94 -29.05 0.22
N ARG A 468 -4.65 -28.85 -1.06
CA ARG A 468 -3.36 -28.38 -1.57
C ARG A 468 -3.58 -27.17 -2.46
N LYS A 469 -2.83 -26.10 -2.23
CA LYS A 469 -2.87 -24.88 -3.03
C LYS A 469 -1.70 -24.87 -4.03
N ILE A 470 -2.03 -24.83 -5.32
CA ILE A 470 -1.04 -24.83 -6.41
C ILE A 470 -1.14 -23.51 -7.16
N SER A 471 -0.07 -22.72 -7.15
CA SER A 471 0.00 -21.47 -7.91
C SER A 471 0.27 -21.75 -9.39
N ILE A 472 -0.63 -21.30 -10.27
CA ILE A 472 -0.53 -21.41 -11.73
C ILE A 472 -0.58 -20.00 -12.31
N GLY A 473 0.59 -19.39 -12.47
CA GLY A 473 0.72 -18.03 -13.01
C GLY A 473 0.20 -16.97 -12.04
N ARG A 474 -0.95 -16.36 -12.34
CA ARG A 474 -1.61 -15.34 -11.48
C ARG A 474 -2.84 -15.89 -10.75
N GLU A 475 -3.10 -17.19 -10.84
CA GLU A 475 -4.27 -17.83 -10.25
C GLU A 475 -3.86 -19.02 -9.39
N ASN A 476 -4.66 -19.33 -8.37
CA ASN A 476 -4.46 -20.50 -7.52
C ASN A 476 -5.45 -21.61 -7.89
N LEU A 477 -4.94 -22.82 -8.08
CA LEU A 477 -5.72 -24.05 -8.21
C LEU A 477 -5.76 -24.75 -6.85
N ILE A 478 -6.97 -25.07 -6.39
CA ILE A 478 -7.21 -25.81 -5.16
C ILE A 478 -7.50 -27.26 -5.52
N ALA A 479 -6.75 -28.18 -4.95
CA ALA A 479 -6.90 -29.62 -5.20
C ALA A 479 -6.97 -30.42 -3.90
N ARG A 480 -7.63 -31.57 -3.94
CA ARG A 480 -7.52 -32.55 -2.85
C ARG A 480 -6.14 -33.22 -2.85
N PRO A 481 -5.66 -33.67 -1.67
CA PRO A 481 -4.47 -34.52 -1.59
C PRO A 481 -4.61 -35.75 -2.50
N GLY A 482 -3.72 -35.87 -3.50
CA GLY A 482 -3.71 -36.97 -4.48
C GLY A 482 -4.32 -36.62 -5.84
N ASP A 483 -5.21 -35.64 -5.90
CA ASP A 483 -5.85 -35.15 -7.13
C ASP A 483 -5.08 -33.99 -7.78
N GLU A 484 -3.76 -33.92 -7.61
CA GLU A 484 -2.93 -32.87 -8.18
C GLU A 484 -2.64 -33.11 -9.69
N PRO A 485 -2.43 -32.08 -10.51
CA PRO A 485 -1.92 -32.25 -11.86
C PRO A 485 -0.51 -32.86 -11.85
N GLU A 486 -0.21 -33.81 -12.76
CA GLU A 486 1.10 -34.50 -12.83
C GLU A 486 2.31 -33.54 -12.90
N SER A 487 2.10 -32.31 -13.38
CA SER A 487 3.14 -31.27 -13.47
C SER A 487 3.49 -30.59 -12.15
N ALA A 488 2.69 -30.75 -11.09
CA ALA A 488 2.88 -30.12 -9.78
C ALA A 488 3.47 -31.08 -8.72
N ARG A 489 3.59 -32.38 -9.03
CA ARG A 489 4.20 -33.36 -8.14
C ARG A 489 5.71 -33.14 -8.03
N SER A 490 6.22 -33.06 -6.81
CA SER A 490 7.66 -32.96 -6.55
C SER A 490 8.38 -34.22 -7.07
N PRO A 491 9.52 -34.11 -7.79
CA PRO A 491 10.24 -35.28 -8.30
C PRO A 491 10.85 -36.19 -7.20
N PHE A 492 10.65 -35.85 -5.93
CA PHE A 492 11.29 -36.50 -4.78
C PHE A 492 10.33 -37.33 -3.90
N GLU A 493 9.05 -37.46 -4.26
CA GLU A 493 8.07 -38.29 -3.53
C GLU A 493 7.87 -39.70 -4.13
N GLU A 494 8.91 -40.28 -4.76
CA GLU A 494 8.99 -41.73 -4.99
C GLU A 494 10.18 -42.32 -4.24
N GLN A 495 9.99 -42.54 -2.94
CA GLN A 495 10.65 -43.59 -2.15
C GLN A 495 9.97 -43.72 -0.79
N ASP A 496 8.91 -44.51 -0.72
CA ASP A 496 8.82 -45.69 0.16
C ASP A 496 7.56 -46.53 -0.14
#